data_AF-G6E8R4-F1
#
_entry.id   AF-G6E8R4-F1
#
_cell.length_a   1.000
_cell.length_b   1.000
_cell.length_c   1.000
_cell.angle_alpha   90.00
_cell.angle_beta   90.00
_cell.angle_gamma   90.00
#
_symmetry.space_group_name_H-M   'P 1'
#
loop_
_entity.id
_entity.type
_entity.pdbx_description
1 polymer ?
#
loop_
_entity_poly.entity_id
_entity_poly.type
_entity_poly.pdbx_seq_one_letter_code
_entity_poly.pdbx_strand_id
1 'polypeptide(L)'
;MSGHTKGPWEYRNQPHDDWGIVRAGRYLICQARSPEVYTDEQLSAHRRAGTDPWEANARLISAAPELLALLAEADRRIAWESVGLGNTFSDRVEAAIAKAEGRA
;
A
#
# COMPACT_ATOMS: atom_id res chain seq x y z
N MET A 1 2.91 12.11 -17.74
CA MET A 1 2.03 11.30 -16.88
C MET A 1 2.88 10.24 -16.21
N SER A 2 3.09 10.32 -14.89
CA SER A 2 3.63 9.18 -14.14
C SER A 2 2.51 8.17 -13.94
N GLY A 3 2.61 7.01 -14.59
CA GLY A 3 1.69 5.91 -14.31
C GLY A 3 2.24 5.08 -13.16
N HIS A 4 1.49 4.92 -12.07
CA HIS A 4 1.79 3.88 -11.08
C HIS A 4 1.42 2.50 -11.67
N THR A 5 2.13 1.45 -11.25
CA THR A 5 1.81 0.08 -11.67
C THR A 5 0.38 -0.25 -11.26
N LYS A 6 -0.49 -0.59 -12.22
CA LYS A 6 -1.88 -0.94 -11.92
C LYS A 6 -1.95 -2.18 -11.02
N GLY A 7 -2.93 -2.19 -10.13
CA GLY A 7 -3.28 -3.36 -9.34
C GLY A 7 -3.91 -4.48 -10.20
N PRO A 8 -4.21 -5.65 -9.60
CA PRO A 8 -4.02 -5.95 -8.18
C PRO A 8 -2.54 -6.12 -7.84
N TRP A 9 -2.17 -5.69 -6.63
CA TRP A 9 -0.89 -6.04 -6.03
C TRP A 9 -1.12 -7.13 -5.00
N GLU A 10 -0.20 -8.09 -4.94
CA GLU A 10 -0.39 -9.30 -4.15
C GLU A 10 0.83 -9.52 -3.25
N TYR A 11 0.56 -9.78 -1.97
CA TYR A 11 1.57 -10.20 -1.00
C TYR A 11 1.89 -11.69 -1.18
N ARG A 12 3.17 -12.02 -1.41
CA ARG A 12 3.69 -13.39 -1.48
C ARG A 12 2.90 -14.32 -2.43
N ASN A 13 2.62 -13.86 -3.65
CA ASN A 13 1.86 -14.65 -4.63
C ASN A 13 2.69 -15.73 -5.36
N GLN A 14 4.02 -15.76 -5.18
CA GLN A 14 4.89 -16.79 -5.77
C GLN A 14 5.47 -17.74 -4.71
N PRO A 15 5.73 -19.02 -5.06
CA PRO A 15 6.26 -20.03 -4.12
C PRO A 15 7.60 -19.70 -3.47
N HIS A 16 8.41 -18.87 -4.13
CA HIS A 16 9.77 -18.53 -3.71
C HIS A 16 9.91 -17.08 -3.29
N ASP A 17 8.79 -16.40 -3.02
CA ASP A 17 8.84 -15.05 -2.49
C ASP A 17 9.39 -15.06 -1.06
N ASP A 18 10.43 -14.26 -0.86
CA ASP A 18 10.95 -13.92 0.45
C ASP A 18 9.96 -13.03 1.21
N TRP A 19 10.23 -12.83 2.49
CA TRP A 19 9.40 -12.04 3.38
C TRP A 19 9.23 -10.59 2.90
N GLY A 20 8.01 -10.08 3.08
CA GLY A 20 7.61 -8.72 2.72
C GLY A 20 7.46 -8.45 1.21
N ILE A 21 7.60 -9.45 0.32
CA ILE A 21 7.50 -9.22 -1.12
C ILE A 21 6.05 -8.92 -1.55
N VAL A 22 5.89 -7.84 -2.33
CA VAL A 22 4.65 -7.45 -2.99
C VAL A 22 4.86 -7.40 -4.50
N ARG A 23 3.93 -7.98 -5.27
CA ARG A 23 4.04 -8.13 -6.73
C ARG A 23 2.78 -7.73 -7.47
N ALA A 24 2.93 -7.39 -8.75
CA ALA A 24 1.84 -7.37 -9.73
C ALA A 24 2.10 -8.49 -10.75
N GLY A 25 1.42 -9.64 -10.55
CA GLY A 25 1.72 -10.86 -11.30
C GLY A 25 3.18 -11.30 -11.10
N ARG A 26 3.98 -11.32 -12.18
CA ARG A 26 5.40 -11.67 -12.13
C ARG A 26 6.33 -10.51 -11.76
N TYR A 27 5.83 -9.28 -11.76
CA TYR A 27 6.65 -8.08 -11.57
C TYR A 27 6.74 -7.72 -10.09
N LEU A 28 7.95 -7.46 -9.61
CA LEU A 28 8.19 -6.98 -8.26
C LEU A 28 7.74 -5.51 -8.15
N ILE A 29 6.90 -5.19 -7.17
CA ILE A 29 6.55 -3.82 -6.81
C ILE A 29 7.53 -3.30 -5.77
N CYS A 30 7.67 -4.03 -4.66
CA CYS A 30 8.60 -3.71 -3.58
C CYS A 30 8.85 -4.91 -2.66
N GLN A 31 9.83 -4.75 -1.76
CA GLN A 31 9.98 -5.59 -0.58
C GLN A 31 9.78 -4.72 0.66
N ALA A 32 8.70 -4.97 1.41
CA ALA A 32 8.21 -4.15 2.51
C ALA A 32 8.92 -4.44 3.84
N ARG A 33 10.25 -4.45 3.85
CA ARG A 33 11.06 -4.89 5.00
C ARG A 33 11.79 -3.74 5.71
N SER A 34 12.01 -3.94 7.01
CA SER A 34 12.88 -3.11 7.86
C SER A 34 13.70 -4.06 8.73
N PRO A 35 14.86 -4.53 8.24
CA PRO A 35 15.67 -5.54 8.91
C PRO A 35 16.23 -5.07 10.25
N GLU A 36 16.50 -3.76 10.40
CA GLU A 36 17.02 -3.15 11.61
C GLU A 36 16.09 -3.22 12.84
N VAL A 37 14.80 -3.54 12.64
CA VAL A 37 13.81 -3.66 13.71
C VAL A 37 13.89 -5.00 14.44
N TYR A 38 14.50 -6.01 13.83
CA TYR A 38 14.57 -7.37 14.37
C TYR A 38 16.01 -7.81 14.59
N THR A 39 16.29 -8.45 15.72
CA THR A 39 17.57 -9.16 15.92
C THR A 39 17.61 -10.45 15.11
N ASP A 40 18.81 -10.99 14.89
CA ASP A 40 19.00 -12.26 14.19
C ASP A 40 18.28 -13.42 14.89
N GLU A 41 18.19 -13.41 16.22
CA GLU A 41 17.43 -14.40 16.99
C GLU A 41 15.93 -14.31 16.71
N GLN A 42 15.38 -13.09 16.62
CA GLN A 42 13.97 -12.87 16.29
C GLN A 42 13.67 -13.30 14.86
N LEU A 43 14.51 -12.94 13.89
CA LEU A 43 14.37 -13.41 12.50
C LEU A 43 14.47 -14.94 12.40
N SER A 44 15.37 -15.55 13.18
CA SER A 44 15.48 -17.01 13.24
C SER A 44 14.24 -17.66 13.85
N ALA A 45 13.60 -17.03 14.83
CA ALA A 45 12.35 -17.51 15.41
C ALA A 45 11.20 -17.47 14.37
N HIS A 46 11.07 -16.37 13.62
CA HIS A 46 10.13 -16.27 12.50
C HIS A 46 10.39 -17.34 11.43
N ARG A 47 11.66 -17.60 11.10
CA ARG A 47 12.04 -18.64 10.12
C ARG A 47 11.61 -20.04 10.58
N ARG A 48 11.80 -20.37 11.87
CA ARG A 48 11.35 -21.64 12.45
C ARG A 48 9.82 -21.75 12.51
N ALA A 49 9.14 -20.64 12.79
CA ALA A 49 7.69 -20.60 12.87
C ALA A 49 6.99 -20.52 11.50
N GLY A 50 7.75 -20.28 10.41
CA GLY A 50 7.19 -20.09 9.07
C GLY A 50 6.38 -18.80 8.92
N THR A 51 6.56 -17.83 9.81
CA THR A 51 5.85 -16.54 9.80
C THR A 51 6.72 -15.45 9.16
N ASP A 52 6.07 -14.47 8.55
CA ASP A 52 6.74 -13.32 7.95
C ASP A 52 6.63 -12.12 8.91
N PRO A 53 7.74 -11.60 9.44
CA PRO A 53 7.73 -10.47 10.37
C PRO A 53 7.20 -9.18 9.75
N TRP A 54 7.24 -9.05 8.42
CA TRP A 54 6.85 -7.85 7.68
C TRP A 54 5.54 -8.01 6.91
N GLU A 55 4.77 -9.06 7.20
CA GLU A 55 3.47 -9.33 6.57
C GLU A 55 2.52 -8.13 6.66
N ALA A 56 2.45 -7.45 7.80
CA ALA A 56 1.55 -6.31 7.99
C ALA A 56 1.87 -5.16 7.02
N ASN A 57 3.16 -4.85 6.81
CA ASN A 57 3.59 -3.81 5.88
C ASN A 57 3.25 -4.21 4.44
N ALA A 58 3.54 -5.46 4.08
CA ALA A 58 3.27 -5.97 2.75
C ALA A 58 1.78 -5.98 2.43
N ARG A 59 0.93 -6.38 3.39
CA ARG A 59 -0.54 -6.33 3.25
C ARG A 59 -1.04 -4.90 3.06
N LEU A 60 -0.57 -3.95 3.85
CA LEU A 60 -0.92 -2.54 3.71
C LEU A 60 -0.58 -2.01 2.31
N ILE A 61 0.64 -2.29 1.83
CA ILE A 61 1.07 -1.87 0.49
C ILE A 61 0.25 -2.56 -0.59
N SER A 62 0.00 -3.88 -0.46
CA SER A 62 -0.77 -4.63 -1.46
C SER A 62 -2.19 -4.13 -1.62
N ALA A 63 -2.79 -3.58 -0.56
CA ALA A 63 -4.12 -2.98 -0.58
C ALA A 63 -4.15 -1.54 -1.11
N ALA A 64 -2.99 -0.93 -1.39
CA ALA A 64 -2.92 0.47 -1.80
C ALA A 64 -3.73 0.80 -3.09
N PRO A 65 -3.76 -0.05 -4.14
CA PRO A 65 -4.59 0.19 -5.31
C PRO A 65 -6.09 0.29 -4.97
N GLU A 66 -6.61 -0.64 -4.15
CA GLU A 66 -8.00 -0.67 -3.72
C GLU A 66 -8.33 0.51 -2.79
N LEU A 67 -7.43 0.82 -1.85
CA LEU A 67 -7.57 1.97 -0.96
C LEU A 67 -7.60 3.30 -1.73
N LEU A 68 -6.77 3.45 -2.78
CA LEU A 68 -6.79 4.64 -3.63
C LEU A 68 -8.12 4.76 -4.40
N ALA A 69 -8.63 3.66 -4.94
CA ALA A 69 -9.92 3.64 -5.64
C ALA A 69 -11.08 4.03 -4.71
N LEU A 70 -11.10 3.49 -3.48
CA LEU A 70 -12.09 3.84 -2.46
C LEU A 70 -11.97 5.30 -2.01
N LEU A 71 -10.75 5.82 -1.88
CA LEU A 71 -10.54 7.21 -1.52
C LEU A 71 -11.08 8.17 -2.60
N ALA A 72 -10.84 7.86 -3.87
CA ALA A 72 -11.40 8.63 -4.98
C ALA A 72 -12.94 8.55 -5.06
N GLU A 73 -13.54 7.43 -4.64
CA GLU A 73 -14.99 7.34 -4.49
C GLU A 73 -15.50 8.19 -3.32
N ALA A 74 -14.83 8.13 -2.17
CA ALA A 74 -15.17 8.92 -0.99
C ALA A 74 -15.07 10.42 -1.27
N ASP A 75 -14.02 10.87 -1.95
CA ASP A 75 -13.82 12.26 -2.37
C ASP A 75 -15.02 12.80 -3.16
N ARG A 76 -15.48 12.03 -4.15
CA ARG A 76 -16.69 12.37 -4.92
C ARG A 76 -17.93 12.49 -4.04
N ARG A 77 -18.09 11.68 -3.00
CA ARG A 77 -19.25 11.78 -2.09
C ARG A 77 -19.14 13.00 -1.16
N ILE A 78 -17.95 13.24 -0.62
CA ILE A 78 -17.65 14.40 0.26
C ILE A 78 -17.92 15.71 -0.49
N ALA A 79 -17.48 15.82 -1.74
CA ALA A 79 -17.68 17.00 -2.57
C ALA A 79 -19.17 17.33 -2.76
N TRP A 80 -20.03 16.30 -2.91
CA TRP A 80 -21.48 16.49 -3.03
C TRP A 80 -22.13 16.97 -1.73
N GLU A 81 -21.64 16.51 -0.58
CA GLU A 81 -22.15 16.92 0.74
C GLU A 81 -21.64 18.30 1.17
N SER A 82 -20.51 18.77 0.62
CA SER A 82 -19.80 19.99 1.06
C SER A 82 -20.05 21.21 0.17
N VAL A 83 -20.98 21.15 -0.80
CA VAL A 83 -21.22 22.23 -1.77
C VAL A 83 -21.49 23.57 -1.05
N GLY A 84 -20.63 24.56 -1.28
CA GLY A 84 -20.76 25.92 -0.72
C GLY A 84 -20.03 26.17 0.61
N LEU A 85 -19.37 25.16 1.19
CA LEU A 85 -18.55 25.28 2.39
C LEU A 85 -17.09 25.00 2.02
N GLY A 86 -16.19 25.96 2.23
CA GLY A 86 -14.76 25.70 2.10
C GLY A 86 -14.36 24.56 3.03
N ASN A 87 -13.94 23.43 2.48
CA ASN A 87 -13.73 22.20 3.24
C ASN A 87 -12.25 21.77 3.20
N THR A 88 -11.52 22.11 4.26
CA THR A 88 -10.11 21.72 4.47
C THR A 88 -9.89 20.20 4.50
N PHE A 89 -10.94 19.39 4.70
CA PHE A 89 -10.87 17.94 4.59
C PHE A 89 -10.84 17.48 3.13
N SER A 90 -11.65 18.09 2.25
CA SER A 90 -11.66 17.79 0.80
C SER A 90 -10.29 18.06 0.19
N ASP A 91 -9.70 19.23 0.48
CA ASP A 91 -8.37 19.60 -0.02
C ASP A 91 -7.30 18.57 0.40
N ARG A 92 -7.39 18.04 1.62
CA ARG A 92 -6.47 17.02 2.13
C ARG A 92 -6.66 15.66 1.44
N VAL A 93 -7.89 15.30 1.10
CA VAL A 93 -8.21 14.08 0.34
C VAL A 93 -7.69 14.21 -1.09
N GLU A 94 -7.97 15.33 -1.77
CA GLU A 94 -7.46 15.61 -3.12
C GLU A 94 -5.92 15.58 -3.16
N ALA A 95 -5.26 16.19 -2.18
CA ALA A 95 -3.80 16.18 -2.07
C ALA A 95 -3.24 14.76 -1.88
N ALA A 96 -3.92 13.92 -1.09
CA ALA A 96 -3.52 12.52 -0.90
C ALA A 96 -3.64 11.71 -2.20
N ILE A 97 -4.74 11.88 -2.94
CA ILE A 97 -4.95 11.25 -4.25
C ILE A 97 -3.89 11.74 -5.25
N ALA A 98 -3.66 13.05 -5.33
CA ALA A 98 -2.68 13.64 -6.23
C ALA A 98 -1.26 13.11 -5.96
N LYS A 99 -0.88 12.98 -4.67
CA LYS A 99 0.38 12.37 -4.26
C LYS A 99 0.48 10.91 -4.71
N ALA A 100 -0.55 10.11 -4.51
CA ALA A 100 -0.57 8.69 -4.89
C ALA A 100 -0.50 8.49 -6.42
N GLU A 101 -1.07 9.42 -7.19
CA GLU A 101 -1.03 9.41 -8.66
C GLU A 101 0.25 10.04 -9.25
N GLY A 102 1.10 10.65 -8.42
CA GLY A 102 2.31 11.35 -8.85
C GLY A 102 2.03 12.67 -9.59
N ARG A 103 0.91 13.33 -9.28
CA ARG A 103 0.53 14.64 -9.83
C ARG A 103 0.99 15.83 -8.98
N ALA A 104 1.54 15.57 -7.79
CA ALA A 104 1.96 16.58 -6.81
C ALA A 104 3.48 16.78 -6.81
#